data_AF-A0A945UEF2-F1
#
_entry.id   AF-A0A945UEF2-F1
#
_cell.length_a   1.000
_cell.length_b   1.000
_cell.length_c   1.000
_cell.angle_alpha   90.00
_cell.angle_beta   90.00
_cell.angle_gamma   90.00
#
_symmetry.space_group_name_H-M   'P 1'
#
loop_
_entity.id
_entity.type
_entity.pdbx_description
1 polymer ?
#
loop_
_entity_poly.entity_id
_entity_poly.type
_entity_poly.pdbx_seq_one_letter_code
_entity_poly.pdbx_strand_id
1 'polypeptide(L)'
;MIGARGLIYLAYLFVITSIVLTRVVKAFTAAEFFAVSAFVCGILLLRFAGRWGSLSHSRRAIVIGSLVGLSGLLIKGVLVLLGIGAGDHAEHNGTHPLLVHIHHLFFNLGFLLFGYAALVAAVSRWRTKQ
;
A
#
# COMPACT_ATOMS: atom_id res chain seq x y z
N MET A 1 3.58 -20.40 12.80
CA MET A 1 3.16 -19.02 13.15
C MET A 1 4.06 -18.03 12.42
N ILE A 2 3.50 -17.13 11.60
CA ILE A 2 4.28 -16.11 10.88
C ILE A 2 4.65 -15.00 11.89
N GLY A 3 5.93 -14.85 12.21
CA GLY A 3 6.41 -13.76 13.07
C GLY A 3 6.51 -12.42 12.32
N ALA A 4 6.81 -11.33 13.03
CA ALA A 4 6.91 -9.98 12.45
C ALA A 4 7.83 -9.89 11.22
N ARG A 5 8.95 -10.64 11.21
CA ARG A 5 9.86 -10.70 10.04
C ARG A 5 9.18 -11.33 8.83
N GLY A 6 8.41 -12.41 9.02
CA GLY A 6 7.68 -13.07 7.95
C GLY A 6 6.61 -12.15 7.33
N LEU A 7 5.92 -11.35 8.15
CA LEU A 7 4.99 -10.33 7.67
C LEU A 7 5.68 -9.26 6.81
N ILE A 8 6.88 -8.80 7.20
CA ILE A 8 7.66 -7.85 6.40
C ILE A 8 7.99 -8.45 5.03
N TYR A 9 8.49 -9.69 4.99
CA TYR A 9 8.83 -10.35 3.73
C TYR A 9 7.61 -10.58 2.83
N LEU A 10 6.49 -11.02 3.41
CA LEU A 10 5.24 -11.19 2.67
C LEU A 10 4.74 -9.86 2.10
N ALA A 11 4.78 -8.79 2.90
CA ALA A 11 4.35 -7.49 2.44
C ALA A 11 5.22 -7.01 1.25
N TYR A 12 6.53 -7.19 1.31
CA TYR A 12 7.40 -6.89 0.17
C TYR A 12 7.15 -7.76 -1.06
N LEU A 13 6.96 -9.07 -0.87
CA LEU A 13 6.61 -9.98 -1.96
C LEU A 13 5.34 -9.50 -2.67
N PHE A 14 4.30 -9.17 -1.90
CA PHE A 14 3.04 -8.67 -2.44
C PHE A 14 3.17 -7.32 -3.15
N VAL A 15 3.97 -6.38 -2.62
CA VAL A 15 4.28 -5.12 -3.33
C VAL A 15 4.94 -5.40 -4.68
N ILE A 16 5.98 -6.25 -4.70
CA ILE A 16 6.71 -6.58 -5.93
C ILE A 16 5.78 -7.26 -6.94
N THR A 17 5.01 -8.25 -6.51
CA THR A 17 4.03 -8.94 -7.36
C THR A 17 2.99 -7.97 -7.91
N SER A 18 2.48 -7.05 -7.09
CA SER A 18 1.57 -6.00 -7.55
C SER A 18 2.19 -5.14 -8.65
N ILE A 19 3.45 -4.70 -8.48
CA ILE A 19 4.16 -3.88 -9.47
C ILE A 19 4.34 -4.65 -10.78
N VAL A 20 4.79 -5.91 -10.73
CA VAL A 20 4.97 -6.76 -11.92
C VAL A 20 3.64 -6.97 -12.65
N LEU A 21 2.57 -7.29 -11.92
CA LEU A 21 1.25 -7.46 -12.52
C LEU A 21 0.73 -6.18 -13.17
N THR A 22 1.02 -5.02 -12.58
CA THR A 22 0.61 -3.72 -13.14
C THR A 22 1.43 -3.35 -14.38
N ARG A 23 2.75 -3.54 -14.33
CA ARG A 23 3.69 -2.98 -15.32
C ARG A 23 4.02 -3.93 -16.46
N VAL A 24 4.02 -5.23 -16.20
CA VAL A 24 4.41 -6.26 -17.18
C VAL A 24 3.18 -6.95 -17.74
N VAL A 25 2.34 -7.49 -16.86
CA VAL A 25 1.21 -8.34 -17.25
C VAL A 25 -0.05 -7.52 -17.57
N LYS A 26 -0.14 -6.28 -17.07
CA LYS A 26 -1.32 -5.38 -17.18
C LYS A 26 -2.59 -5.99 -16.55
N ALA A 27 -2.44 -6.84 -15.55
CA ALA A 27 -3.53 -7.46 -14.81
C ALA A 27 -3.89 -6.61 -13.57
N PHE A 28 -4.61 -5.51 -13.79
CA PHE A 28 -4.85 -4.48 -12.76
C PHE A 28 -5.63 -4.98 -11.53
N THR A 29 -6.68 -5.78 -11.71
CA THR A 29 -7.46 -6.31 -10.59
C THR A 29 -6.64 -7.25 -9.70
N ALA A 30 -5.84 -8.13 -10.32
CA ALA A 30 -4.94 -8.99 -9.57
C ALA A 30 -3.86 -8.17 -8.85
N ALA A 31 -3.31 -7.14 -9.51
CA ALA A 31 -2.36 -6.24 -8.88
C ALA A 31 -2.95 -5.53 -7.65
N GLU A 32 -4.17 -5.00 -7.75
CA GLU A 32 -4.87 -4.37 -6.63
C GLU A 32 -5.04 -5.34 -5.44
N PHE A 33 -5.38 -6.61 -5.70
CA PHE A 33 -5.49 -7.63 -4.65
C PHE A 33 -4.17 -7.81 -3.89
N PHE A 34 -3.05 -7.92 -4.61
CA PHE A 34 -1.73 -8.03 -3.99
C PHE A 34 -1.32 -6.75 -3.26
N ALA A 35 -1.61 -5.57 -3.81
CA ALA A 35 -1.37 -4.29 -3.16
C ALA A 35 -2.09 -4.19 -1.81
N VAL A 36 -3.39 -4.48 -1.79
CA VAL A 36 -4.20 -4.48 -0.56
C VAL A 36 -3.67 -5.52 0.43
N SER A 37 -3.33 -6.71 -0.03
CA SER A 37 -2.73 -7.76 0.81
C SER A 37 -1.42 -7.29 1.45
N ALA A 38 -0.57 -6.55 0.73
CA ALA A 38 0.65 -5.97 1.28
C ALA A 38 0.35 -4.96 2.40
N PHE A 39 -0.63 -4.08 2.21
CA PHE A 39 -1.02 -3.12 3.23
C PHE A 39 -1.61 -3.80 4.46
N VAL A 40 -2.44 -4.84 4.28
CA VAL A 40 -2.95 -5.65 5.40
C VAL A 40 -1.78 -6.26 6.19
N CYS A 41 -0.76 -6.81 5.52
CA CYS A 41 0.43 -7.31 6.21
C CYS A 41 1.15 -6.21 7.01
N GLY A 42 1.25 -4.99 6.46
CA GLY A 42 1.86 -3.87 7.16
C GLY A 42 1.05 -3.35 8.35
N ILE A 43 -0.28 -3.42 8.33
CA ILE A 43 -1.12 -3.15 9.50
C ILE A 43 -0.97 -4.26 10.54
N LEU A 44 -1.00 -5.53 10.11
CA LEU A 44 -0.84 -6.68 10.99
C LEU A 44 0.50 -6.65 11.76
N LEU A 45 1.52 -6.00 11.22
CA LEU A 45 2.79 -5.75 11.92
C LEU A 45 2.59 -5.08 13.29
N LEU A 46 1.58 -4.24 13.46
CA LEU A 46 1.25 -3.62 14.75
C LEU A 46 0.91 -4.65 15.83
N ARG A 47 0.23 -5.75 15.44
CA ARG A 47 -0.12 -6.82 16.37
C ARG A 47 1.10 -7.57 16.89
N PHE A 48 2.18 -7.64 16.11
CA PHE A 48 3.38 -8.42 16.46
C PHE A 48 4.54 -7.59 16.98
N ALA A 49 4.50 -6.27 16.80
CA ALA A 49 5.66 -5.43 17.05
C ALA A 49 5.59 -4.62 18.36
N GLY A 50 4.54 -4.81 19.16
CA GLY A 50 4.38 -4.21 20.49
C GLY A 50 3.91 -2.76 20.43
N ARG A 51 4.36 -1.92 21.39
CA ARG A 51 3.98 -0.50 21.45
C ARG A 51 4.57 0.25 20.24
N TRP A 52 3.77 1.12 19.62
CA TRP A 52 4.19 1.98 18.50
C TRP A 52 5.55 2.69 18.75
N GLY A 53 5.78 3.13 19.99
CA GLY A 53 7.01 3.79 20.42
C GLY A 53 8.29 2.94 20.29
N SER A 54 8.20 1.60 20.33
CA SER A 54 9.36 0.70 20.20
C SER A 54 9.63 0.24 18.76
N LEU A 55 8.81 0.66 17.79
CA LEU A 55 9.02 0.33 16.39
C LEU A 55 10.25 1.03 15.82
N SER A 56 11.08 0.29 15.09
CA SER A 56 12.13 0.86 14.26
C SER A 56 11.54 1.77 13.17
N HIS A 57 12.32 2.75 12.72
CA HIS A 57 11.90 3.71 11.69
C HIS A 57 11.37 3.03 10.42
N SER A 58 12.03 1.96 9.99
CA SER A 58 11.59 1.13 8.86
C SER A 58 10.22 0.49 9.06
N ARG A 59 9.94 -0.05 10.26
CA ARG A 59 8.63 -0.65 10.55
C ARG A 59 7.53 0.39 10.65
N ARG A 60 7.81 1.57 11.22
CA ARG A 60 6.87 2.68 11.23
C ARG A 60 6.50 3.12 9.82
N ALA A 61 7.49 3.24 8.92
CA ALA A 61 7.26 3.59 7.53
C ALA A 61 6.36 2.56 6.80
N ILE A 62 6.55 1.26 7.05
CA ILE A 62 5.66 0.20 6.51
C ILE A 62 4.22 0.39 6.99
N VAL A 63 4.02 0.62 8.30
CA VAL A 63 2.67 0.78 8.86
C VAL A 63 2.01 2.06 8.34
N ILE A 64 2.73 3.18 8.34
CA ILE A 64 2.21 4.46 7.81
C ILE A 64 1.87 4.30 6.32
N GLY A 65 2.76 3.69 5.54
CA GLY A 65 2.51 3.41 4.12
C GLY A 65 1.28 2.54 3.90
N SER A 66 1.04 1.59 4.77
CA SER A 66 -0.15 0.73 4.73
C SER A 66 -1.43 1.49 5.08
N LEU A 67 -1.39 2.35 6.10
CA LEU A 67 -2.53 3.20 6.47
C LEU A 67 -2.88 4.18 5.35
N VAL A 68 -1.86 4.81 4.74
CA VAL A 68 -2.04 5.70 3.60
C VAL A 68 -2.56 4.95 2.38
N GLY A 69 -2.01 3.78 2.05
CA GLY A 69 -2.51 2.97 0.93
C GLY A 69 -3.97 2.56 1.09
N LEU A 70 -4.36 2.10 2.30
CA LEU A 70 -5.73 1.68 2.59
C LEU A 70 -6.73 2.84 2.66
N SER A 71 -6.31 4.02 3.12
CA SER A 71 -7.21 5.18 3.11
C SER A 71 -7.61 5.59 1.68
N GLY A 72 -6.73 5.40 0.70
CA GLY A 72 -7.08 5.54 -0.71
C GLY A 72 -8.23 4.62 -1.16
N LEU A 73 -8.26 3.38 -0.65
CA LEU A 73 -9.34 2.42 -0.94
C LEU A 73 -10.65 2.83 -0.24
N LEU A 74 -10.58 3.30 1.01
CA LEU A 74 -11.73 3.79 1.76
C LEU A 74 -12.35 5.02 1.08
N ILE A 75 -11.52 5.98 0.66
CA ILE A 75 -11.97 7.17 -0.07
C ILE A 75 -12.66 6.76 -1.38
N LYS A 76 -12.07 5.83 -2.15
CA LYS A 76 -12.70 5.28 -3.36
C LYS A 76 -14.06 4.65 -3.04
N GLY A 77 -14.14 3.85 -1.98
CA GLY A 77 -15.39 3.20 -1.55
C GLY A 77 -16.48 4.20 -1.15
N VAL A 78 -16.15 5.23 -0.37
CA VAL A 78 -17.09 6.29 0.03
C VAL A 78 -17.62 7.03 -1.19
N LEU A 79 -16.75 7.39 -2.14
CA LEU A 79 -17.15 8.15 -3.32
C LEU A 79 -18.03 7.31 -4.25
N VAL A 80 -17.73 6.01 -4.41
CA VAL A 80 -18.61 5.07 -5.11
C VAL A 80 -19.98 4.95 -4.42
N LEU A 81 -20.00 4.85 -3.09
CA LEU A 81 -21.25 4.76 -2.31
C LEU A 81 -22.11 6.02 -2.44
N LEU A 82 -21.49 7.18 -2.55
CA LEU A 82 -22.16 8.46 -2.78
C LEU A 82 -22.65 8.64 -4.23
N GLY A 83 -22.53 7.61 -5.08
CA GLY A 83 -22.92 7.66 -6.49
C GLY A 83 -21.98 8.50 -7.36
N ILE A 84 -20.87 9.00 -6.80
CA ILE A 84 -19.88 9.79 -7.51
C ILE A 84 -19.07 8.82 -8.38
N GLY A 85 -19.47 8.70 -9.65
CA GLY A 85 -18.90 7.75 -10.61
C GLY A 85 -19.78 6.54 -10.95
N ALA A 86 -20.99 6.44 -10.40
CA ALA A 86 -22.00 5.46 -10.85
C ALA A 86 -22.82 6.09 -11.99
N GLY A 87 -22.75 5.49 -13.18
CA GLY A 87 -23.37 6.05 -14.38
C GLY A 87 -24.89 6.06 -14.31
N ASP A 88 -25.48 7.27 -14.31
CA ASP A 88 -26.66 7.63 -15.13
C ASP A 88 -26.88 9.16 -15.30
N HIS A 89 -25.87 9.98 -14.98
CA HIS A 89 -25.89 11.44 -15.24
C HIS A 89 -24.75 11.89 -16.16
N ALA A 90 -24.20 10.94 -16.94
CA ALA A 90 -23.10 11.20 -17.87
C ALA A 90 -23.64 11.62 -19.25
N GLU A 91 -24.28 12.79 -19.32
CA GLU A 91 -24.19 13.58 -20.55
C GLU A 91 -22.73 14.00 -20.74
N HIS A 92 -22.05 13.30 -21.65
CA HIS A 92 -20.95 13.76 -22.51
C HIS A 92 -20.02 14.87 -21.94
N ASN A 93 -19.16 14.53 -20.96
CA ASN A 93 -17.74 14.95 -20.89
C ASN A 93 -17.12 14.66 -19.51
N GLY A 94 -16.20 13.70 -19.41
CA GLY A 94 -15.25 13.65 -18.30
C GLY A 94 -15.77 13.03 -17.00
N THR A 95 -16.11 11.73 -17.05
CA THR A 95 -16.08 10.82 -15.90
C THR A 95 -14.91 11.13 -14.98
N HIS A 96 -15.22 11.67 -13.78
CA HIS A 96 -14.33 12.33 -12.82
C HIS A 96 -12.89 11.76 -12.74
N PRO A 97 -11.91 12.30 -13.49
CA PRO A 97 -10.53 11.84 -13.46
C PRO A 97 -9.93 11.98 -12.06
N LEU A 98 -10.41 12.95 -11.28
CA LEU A 98 -9.97 13.20 -9.91
C LEU A 98 -10.15 11.99 -8.98
N LEU A 99 -11.25 11.25 -9.08
CA LEU A 99 -11.50 10.09 -8.21
C LEU A 99 -10.44 8.99 -8.41
N VAL A 100 -10.18 8.69 -9.68
CA VAL A 100 -9.18 7.71 -10.10
C VAL A 100 -7.78 8.16 -9.68
N HIS A 101 -7.44 9.43 -9.90
CA HIS A 101 -6.12 9.97 -9.59
C HIS A 101 -5.85 10.02 -8.08
N ILE A 102 -6.83 10.37 -7.25
CA ILE A 102 -6.67 10.41 -5.80
C ILE A 102 -6.39 9.00 -5.26
N HIS A 103 -7.18 7.98 -5.63
CA HIS A 103 -6.94 6.64 -5.08
C HIS A 103 -5.57 6.08 -5.53
N HIS A 104 -5.17 6.30 -6.78
CA HIS A 104 -3.87 5.86 -7.28
C HIS A 104 -2.72 6.61 -6.60
N LEU A 105 -2.89 7.91 -6.32
CA LEU A 105 -1.91 8.70 -5.57
C LEU A 105 -1.65 8.11 -4.19
N PHE A 106 -2.70 7.76 -3.45
CA PHE A 106 -2.58 7.15 -2.11
C PHE A 106 -1.92 5.77 -2.17
N PHE A 107 -2.26 4.93 -3.17
CA PHE A 107 -1.59 3.64 -3.39
C PHE A 107 -0.11 3.81 -3.69
N ASN A 108 0.24 4.75 -4.59
CA ASN A 108 1.62 5.03 -4.96
C ASN A 108 2.42 5.57 -3.76
N LEU A 109 1.82 6.45 -2.96
CA LEU A 109 2.45 6.97 -1.74
C LEU A 109 2.68 5.86 -0.72
N GLY A 110 1.73 4.92 -0.59
CA GLY A 110 1.89 3.70 0.19
C GLY A 110 3.11 2.89 -0.28
N PHE A 111 3.18 2.56 -1.57
CA PHE A 111 4.33 1.84 -2.13
C PHE A 111 5.66 2.56 -1.96
N LEU A 112 5.67 3.89 -2.10
CA LEU A 112 6.86 4.70 -1.92
C LEU A 112 7.38 4.60 -0.47
N LEU A 113 6.49 4.59 0.51
CA LEU A 113 6.84 4.40 1.92
C LEU A 113 7.37 2.99 2.22
N PHE A 114 6.86 1.96 1.53
CA PHE A 114 7.45 0.62 1.55
C PHE A 114 8.88 0.60 0.98
N GLY A 115 9.09 1.27 -0.16
CA GLY A 115 10.42 1.42 -0.76
C GLY A 115 11.40 2.16 0.15
N TYR A 116 10.95 3.27 0.75
CA TYR A 116 11.73 4.01 1.75
C TYR A 116 12.09 3.13 2.95
N ALA A 117 11.13 2.36 3.49
CA ALA A 117 11.38 1.43 4.58
C ALA A 117 12.43 0.38 4.24
N ALA A 118 12.41 -0.13 3.00
CA ALA A 118 13.38 -1.11 2.51
C ALA A 118 14.79 -0.50 2.45
N LEU A 119 14.90 0.73 1.93
CA LEU A 119 16.16 1.46 1.82
C LEU A 119 16.75 1.76 3.21
N VAL A 120 15.94 2.24 4.15
CA VAL A 120 16.36 2.46 5.54
C VAL A 120 16.85 1.16 6.19
N ALA A 121 16.14 0.04 5.98
CA ALA A 121 16.56 -1.26 6.50
C ALA A 121 17.88 -1.75 5.87
N ALA A 122 18.06 -1.56 4.57
CA ALA A 122 19.28 -1.91 3.85
C ALA A 122 20.49 -1.10 4.34
N VAL A 123 20.34 0.23 4.46
CA VAL A 123 21.40 1.13 4.96
C VAL A 123 21.77 0.80 6.40
N SER A 124 20.79 0.54 7.26
CA SER A 124 21.04 0.14 8.65
C SER A 124 21.84 -1.16 8.72
N ARG A 125 21.50 -2.15 7.88
CA ARG A 125 22.20 -3.44 7.84
C ARG A 125 23.63 -3.31 7.30
N TRP A 126 23.85 -2.43 6.33
CA TRP A 126 25.18 -2.13 5.80
C TRP A 126 26.08 -1.54 6.88
N ARG A 127 25.60 -0.53 7.62
CA ARG A 127 26.36 0.12 8.69
C ARG A 127 26.75 -0.83 9.83
N THR A 128 25.91 -1.81 10.16
CA THR A 128 26.20 -2.78 11.22
C THR A 128 27.18 -3.90 10.82
N LYS A 129 27.54 -3.99 9.53
CA LYS A 129 28.50 -4.97 9.03
C LYS A 129 29.91 -4.39 8.85
N GLN A 130 30.06 -3.07 8.99
CA GLN A 130 31.34 -2.37 9.10
C GLN A 130 31.74 -2.33 10.58
#